data_AF-A0A1L8TPR1-F1
#
_entry.id   AF-A0A1L8TPR1-F1
#
_cell.length_a   1.000
_cell.length_b   1.000
_cell.length_c   1.000
_cell.angle_alpha   90.00
_cell.angle_beta   90.00
_cell.angle_gamma   90.00
#
_symmetry.space_group_name_H-M   'P 1'
#
loop_
_entity.id
_entity.type
_entity.pdbx_description
1 polymer ?
#
loop_
_entity_poly.entity_id
_entity_poly.type
_entity_poly.pdbx_seq_one_letter_code
_entity_poly.pdbx_strand_id
1 'polypeptide(L)'
;MNSQINITLWNIQTTTVVTALEDFIEDWKVSKNSDLEEYLRSYPGYFKSDKETREAIRLVLSYAKELMDGQRDSVGFYENKIWRTEDGESVRMTHFHERTISNLMQKILTVR
;
A
#
# COMPACT_ATOMS: atom_id res chain seq x y z
N MET A 1 -10.45 23.36 -24.84
CA MET A 1 -9.30 23.68 -23.96
C MET A 1 -9.08 22.47 -23.06
N ASN A 2 -8.04 21.68 -23.32
CA ASN A 2 -7.67 20.58 -22.44
C ASN A 2 -7.04 21.20 -21.20
N SER A 3 -7.82 21.33 -20.12
CA SER A 3 -7.27 21.67 -18.81
C SER A 3 -6.31 20.55 -18.43
N GLN A 4 -5.02 20.81 -18.59
CA GLN A 4 -3.96 19.93 -18.15
C GLN A 4 -4.09 19.87 -16.62
N ILE A 5 -4.72 18.82 -16.11
CA ILE A 5 -4.82 18.59 -14.67
C ILE A 5 -3.38 18.41 -14.20
N ASN A 6 -2.84 19.43 -13.53
CA ASN A 6 -1.55 19.34 -12.86
C ASN A 6 -1.75 18.40 -11.67
N ILE A 7 -1.46 17.13 -11.87
CA ILE A 7 -1.44 16.13 -10.81
C ILE A 7 -0.10 16.32 -10.07
N THR A 8 -0.15 16.78 -8.82
CA THR A 8 1.02 16.80 -7.94
C THR A 8 1.30 15.36 -7.52
N LEU A 9 2.48 14.85 -7.89
CA LEU A 9 2.95 13.52 -7.51
C LEU A 9 3.97 13.63 -6.40
N TRP A 10 3.79 12.83 -5.35
CA TRP A 10 4.70 12.81 -4.23
C TRP A 10 5.93 11.95 -4.48
N ASN A 11 7.06 12.41 -3.93
CA ASN A 11 8.25 11.60 -3.82
C ASN A 11 8.18 10.82 -2.51
N ILE A 12 8.07 9.50 -2.59
CA ILE A 12 7.92 8.63 -1.42
C ILE A 12 9.07 7.65 -1.31
N GLN A 13 9.37 7.22 -0.09
CA GLN A 13 10.38 6.19 0.17
C GLN A 13 9.79 4.82 -0.14
N THR A 14 9.82 4.43 -1.41
CA THR A 14 9.07 3.26 -1.91
C THR A 14 9.53 1.94 -1.28
N THR A 15 10.81 1.83 -0.92
CA THR A 15 11.35 0.69 -0.17
C THR A 15 10.66 0.51 1.18
N THR A 16 10.42 1.60 1.91
CA THR A 16 9.73 1.56 3.22
C THR A 16 8.30 1.04 3.08
N VAL A 17 7.62 1.40 1.99
CA VAL A 17 6.27 0.90 1.70
C VAL A 17 6.27 -0.60 1.41
N VAL A 18 7.23 -1.08 0.61
CA VAL A 18 7.39 -2.52 0.33
C VAL A 18 7.69 -3.29 1.61
N THR A 19 8.63 -2.81 2.44
CA THR A 19 8.98 -3.47 3.70
C THR A 19 7.80 -3.54 4.66
N ALA A 20 7.02 -2.46 4.78
CA ALA A 20 5.81 -2.47 5.60
C ALA A 20 4.79 -3.52 5.12
N LEU A 21 4.62 -3.65 3.80
CA LEU A 21 3.72 -4.65 3.22
C LEU A 21 4.19 -6.09 3.48
N GLU A 22 5.47 -6.36 3.29
CA GLU A 22 6.05 -7.68 3.56
C GLU A 22 5.84 -8.09 5.01
N ASP A 23 6.20 -7.20 5.94
CA ASP A 23 6.09 -7.42 7.37
C ASP A 23 4.63 -7.61 7.82
N PHE A 24 3.70 -6.80 7.33
CA PHE A 24 2.27 -6.96 7.61
C PHE A 24 1.69 -8.29 7.08
N ILE A 25 2.13 -8.73 5.89
CA ILE A 25 1.73 -10.04 5.34
C ILE A 25 2.25 -11.19 6.21
N GLU A 26 3.49 -11.12 6.70
CA GLU A 26 4.04 -12.15 7.58
C GLU A 26 3.32 -12.17 8.93
N ASP A 27 3.03 -11.00 9.52
CA ASP A 27 2.22 -10.90 10.74
C ASP A 27 0.84 -11.56 10.56
N TRP A 28 0.15 -11.25 9.45
CA TRP A 28 -1.15 -11.85 9.13
C TRP A 28 -1.12 -13.37 8.95
N LYS A 29 -0.03 -13.93 8.41
CA LYS A 29 0.10 -15.40 8.28
C LYS A 29 0.17 -16.07 9.64
N VAL A 30 0.78 -15.42 10.63
CA VAL A 30 0.86 -15.92 12.01
C VAL A 30 -0.45 -15.67 12.75
N SER A 31 -1.03 -14.48 12.58
CA SER A 31 -2.27 -14.04 13.22
C SER A 31 -3.27 -13.58 12.15
N LYS A 32 -4.19 -14.46 11.76
CA LYS A 32 -5.18 -14.17 10.70
C LYS A 32 -6.12 -12.99 11.00
N ASN A 33 -6.05 -12.44 12.21
CA ASN A 33 -6.82 -11.27 12.67
C ASN A 33 -5.98 -9.99 12.78
N SER A 34 -4.81 -9.89 12.14
CA SER A 34 -3.97 -8.69 12.19
C SER A 34 -4.78 -7.41 11.95
N ASP A 35 -4.75 -6.52 12.94
CA ASP A 35 -5.39 -5.22 12.90
C ASP A 35 -4.42 -4.20 12.30
N LEU A 36 -4.88 -3.49 11.27
CA LEU A 36 -4.04 -2.54 10.54
C LEU A 36 -3.62 -1.36 11.44
N GLU A 37 -4.51 -0.86 12.29
CA GLU A 37 -4.22 0.30 13.13
C GLU A 37 -3.24 -0.06 14.25
N GLU A 38 -3.34 -1.27 14.81
CA GLU A 38 -2.37 -1.82 15.76
C GLU A 38 -0.99 -2.03 15.10
N TYR A 39 -0.96 -2.57 13.88
CA TYR A 39 0.28 -2.72 13.12
C TYR A 39 0.93 -1.35 12.86
N LEU A 40 0.18 -0.37 12.37
CA LEU A 40 0.70 0.98 12.11
C LEU A 40 1.21 1.68 13.37
N ARG A 41 0.59 1.42 14.53
CA ARG A 41 1.03 1.95 15.83
C ARG A 41 2.33 1.33 16.34
N SER A 42 2.64 0.12 15.91
CA SER A 42 3.85 -0.59 16.34
C SER A 42 4.99 -0.51 15.32
N TYR A 43 4.70 -0.26 14.04
CA TYR A 43 5.70 -0.23 12.97
C TYR A 43 6.56 1.04 12.99
N PRO A 44 7.87 0.96 13.35
CA PRO A 44 8.71 2.16 13.48
C PRO A 44 8.97 2.89 12.16
N GLY A 45 8.91 2.16 11.03
CA GLY A 45 9.08 2.72 9.70
C GLY A 45 7.96 3.71 9.33
N TYR A 46 6.76 3.53 9.89
CA TYR A 46 5.66 4.46 9.71
C TYR A 46 5.98 5.81 10.38
N PHE A 47 6.33 5.84 11.66
CA PHE A 47 6.59 7.08 12.39
C PHE A 47 7.82 7.87 11.94
N LYS A 48 8.84 7.17 11.43
CA LYS A 48 10.07 7.79 10.93
C LYS A 48 9.94 8.35 9.52
N SER A 49 8.86 8.02 8.82
CA SER A 49 8.62 8.43 7.45
C SER A 49 7.99 9.84 7.37
N ASP A 50 8.22 10.52 6.25
CA ASP A 50 7.49 11.75 5.90
C ASP A 50 5.98 11.51 5.75
N LYS A 51 5.20 12.60 5.63
CA LYS A 51 3.73 12.51 5.54
C LYS A 51 3.33 11.66 4.33
N GLU A 52 3.97 11.90 3.21
CA GLU A 52 3.65 11.30 1.91
C GLU A 52 3.91 9.79 1.90
N THR A 53 5.04 9.36 2.47
CA THR A 53 5.38 7.94 2.62
C THR A 53 4.44 7.26 3.62
N ARG A 54 4.04 7.92 4.71
CA ARG A 54 3.05 7.37 5.66
C ARG A 54 1.70 7.14 4.98
N GLU A 55 1.24 8.08 4.18
CA GLU A 55 -0.01 7.91 3.44
C GLU A 55 0.09 6.80 2.38
N ALA A 56 1.23 6.68 1.70
CA ALA A 56 1.49 5.57 0.80
C ALA A 56 1.48 4.21 1.52
N ILE A 57 2.09 4.12 2.71
CA ILE A 57 2.02 2.92 3.56
C ILE A 57 0.56 2.61 3.90
N ARG A 58 -0.18 3.58 4.44
CA ARG A 58 -1.60 3.39 4.81
C ARG A 58 -2.45 2.89 3.65
N LEU A 59 -2.31 3.52 2.48
CA LEU A 59 -3.04 3.13 1.28
C LEU A 59 -2.75 1.69 0.87
N VAL A 60 -1.47 1.32 0.77
CA VAL A 60 -1.04 -0.01 0.34
C VAL A 60 -1.48 -1.07 1.36
N LEU A 61 -1.31 -0.82 2.65
CA LEU A 61 -1.70 -1.78 3.69
C LEU A 61 -3.23 -1.90 3.82
N SER A 62 -3.99 -0.83 3.59
CA SER A 62 -5.45 -0.89 3.53
C SER A 62 -5.93 -1.81 2.42
N TYR A 63 -5.34 -1.68 1.22
CA TYR A 63 -5.65 -2.57 0.11
C TYR A 63 -5.28 -4.03 0.45
N ALA A 64 -4.12 -4.25 1.07
CA ALA A 64 -3.72 -5.59 1.52
C ALA A 64 -4.71 -6.17 2.52
N LYS A 65 -5.18 -5.36 3.48
CA LYS A 65 -6.16 -5.76 4.49
C LYS A 65 -7.50 -6.13 3.86
N GLU A 66 -8.00 -5.37 2.90
CA GLU A 66 -9.22 -5.71 2.14
C GLU A 66 -9.08 -7.07 1.41
N LEU A 67 -7.89 -7.42 0.90
CA LEU A 67 -7.62 -8.74 0.32
C LEU A 67 -7.61 -9.85 1.38
N MET A 68 -6.94 -9.60 2.51
CA MET A 68 -6.82 -10.52 3.65
C MET A 68 -8.20 -10.86 4.24
N ASP A 69 -9.04 -9.84 4.41
CA ASP A 69 -10.40 -9.94 4.95
C ASP A 69 -11.42 -10.46 3.92
N GLY A 70 -10.97 -10.64 2.68
CA GLY A 70 -11.79 -11.12 1.57
C GLY A 70 -12.82 -10.14 1.02
N GLN A 71 -12.69 -8.86 1.36
CA GLN A 71 -13.47 -7.77 0.79
C GLN A 71 -13.08 -7.48 -0.67
N ARG A 72 -11.87 -7.89 -1.07
CA ARG A 72 -11.41 -7.91 -2.47
C ARG A 72 -10.98 -9.32 -2.89
N ASP A 73 -11.14 -9.61 -4.17
CA ASP A 73 -10.82 -10.89 -4.82
C ASP A 73 -9.68 -10.76 -5.85
N SER A 74 -9.22 -9.54 -6.11
CA SER A 74 -8.28 -9.23 -7.19
C SER A 74 -7.34 -8.08 -6.83
N VAL A 75 -6.16 -8.10 -7.45
CA VAL A 75 -5.10 -7.09 -7.24
C VAL A 75 -5.11 -6.11 -8.41
N GLY A 76 -5.60 -4.89 -8.18
CA GLY A 76 -5.83 -3.85 -9.20
C GLY A 76 -4.69 -2.84 -9.39
N PHE A 77 -3.42 -3.22 -9.16
CA PHE A 77 -2.30 -2.27 -9.30
C PHE A 77 -1.92 -1.95 -10.74
N TYR A 78 -2.17 -2.85 -11.69
CA TYR A 78 -1.79 -2.63 -13.09
C TYR A 78 -2.64 -1.54 -13.78
N GLU A 79 -3.86 -1.33 -13.31
CA GLU A 79 -4.79 -0.34 -13.88
C GLU A 79 -4.54 1.07 -13.34
N ASN A 80 -4.02 1.18 -12.10
CA ASN A 80 -3.81 2.45 -11.42
C ASN A 80 -2.32 2.74 -11.25
N LYS A 81 -1.75 3.56 -12.16
CA LYS A 81 -0.36 4.07 -12.08
C LYS A 81 -0.20 5.27 -11.13
N ILE A 82 -1.32 5.82 -10.69
CA ILE A 82 -1.41 6.95 -9.77
C ILE A 82 -2.49 6.56 -8.78
N TRP A 83 -2.12 6.47 -7.52
CA TRP A 83 -3.05 6.15 -6.44
C TRP A 83 -3.49 7.41 -5.74
N ARG A 84 -4.69 7.37 -5.17
CA ARG A 84 -5.24 8.51 -4.46
C ARG A 84 -5.30 8.23 -2.99
N THR A 85 -4.86 9.20 -2.20
CA THR A 85 -5.06 9.22 -0.75
C THR A 85 -6.52 9.57 -0.45
N GLU A 86 -6.95 9.44 0.80
CA GLU A 86 -8.31 9.79 1.23
C GLU A 86 -8.63 11.27 0.97
N ASP A 87 -7.61 12.13 1.06
CA ASP A 87 -7.70 13.58 0.79
C ASP A 87 -7.69 13.91 -0.72
N GLY A 88 -7.62 12.90 -1.59
CA GLY A 88 -7.60 13.05 -3.05
C GLY A 88 -6.22 13.38 -3.63
N GLU A 89 -5.17 13.38 -2.80
CA GLU A 89 -3.78 13.61 -3.23
C GLU A 89 -3.24 12.39 -3.99
N SER A 90 -2.25 12.58 -4.86
CA SER A 90 -1.82 11.55 -5.81
C SER A 90 -0.42 11.01 -5.50
N VAL A 91 -0.34 9.70 -5.30
CA VAL A 91 0.88 8.95 -5.03
C VAL A 91 1.24 8.14 -6.27
N ARG A 92 2.51 8.17 -6.69
CA ARG A 92 3.02 7.31 -7.76
C ARG A 92 4.27 6.59 -7.32
N MET A 93 4.35 5.32 -7.65
CA MET A 93 5.53 4.50 -7.43
C MET A 93 6.27 4.26 -8.75
N THR A 94 7.53 3.83 -8.64
CA THR A 94 8.23 3.33 -9.84
C THR A 94 7.66 1.97 -10.23
N HIS A 95 7.68 1.64 -11.52
CA HIS A 95 7.16 0.37 -12.04
C HIS A 95 7.76 -0.87 -11.37
N PHE A 96 9.01 -0.78 -10.93
CA PHE A 96 9.65 -1.86 -10.19
C PHE A 96 8.92 -2.15 -8.87
N HIS A 97 8.63 -1.12 -8.07
CA HIS A 97 7.95 -1.31 -6.78
C HIS A 97 6.47 -1.63 -6.94
N GLU A 98 5.78 -1.07 -7.95
CA GLU A 98 4.40 -1.47 -8.29
C GLU A 98 4.30 -2.98 -8.53
N ARG A 99 5.24 -3.53 -9.32
CA ARG A 99 5.30 -4.97 -9.60
C ARG A 99 5.60 -5.78 -8.34
N THR A 100 6.53 -5.33 -7.51
CA THR A 100 6.87 -6.01 -6.24
C THR A 100 5.66 -6.06 -5.30
N ILE A 101 5.00 -4.93 -5.09
CA ILE A 101 3.78 -4.83 -4.28
C ILE A 101 2.68 -5.73 -4.84
N SER A 102 2.45 -5.67 -6.16
CA SER A 102 1.44 -6.53 -6.80
C SER A 102 1.74 -8.02 -6.59
N ASN A 103 3.00 -8.45 -6.71
CA ASN A 103 3.38 -9.84 -6.48
C ASN A 103 3.17 -10.25 -5.01
N LEU A 104 3.48 -9.37 -4.06
CA LEU A 104 3.26 -9.62 -2.64
C LEU A 104 1.77 -9.77 -2.32
N MET A 105 0.93 -8.88 -2.85
CA MET A 105 -0.51 -8.93 -2.63
C MET A 105 -1.18 -10.14 -3.30
N GLN A 106 -0.69 -10.57 -4.47
CA GLN A 106 -1.15 -11.81 -5.09
C GLN A 106 -0.90 -13.03 -4.20
N LYS A 107 0.18 -13.03 -3.40
CA LYS A 107 0.41 -14.11 -2.43
C LYS A 107 -0.67 -14.17 -1.36
N ILE A 108 -1.26 -13.04 -0.97
CA ILE A 108 -2.38 -13.02 -0.02
C ILE A 108 -3.55 -13.83 -0.60
N LEU A 109 -3.92 -13.58 -1.86
CA LEU A 109 -5.01 -14.29 -2.53
C LEU A 109 -4.75 -15.79 -2.69
N THR A 110 -3.50 -16.22 -2.85
CA THR A 110 -3.17 -17.65 -2.97
C THR A 110 -3.20 -18.42 -1.65
N VAL A 111 -3.11 -17.73 -0.51
CA VAL A 111 -2.99 -18.34 0.84
C VAL A 111 -4.22 -18.05 1.71
N ARG A 112 -5.15 -17.24 1.21
CA ARG A 112 -6.48 -17.03 1.80
C ARG A 112 -7.36 -18.25 1.54
#